data_AF-A0A5D4T760-F1
#
_entry.id   AF-A0A5D4T760-F1
#
_cell.length_a   1.000
_cell.length_b   1.000
_cell.length_c   1.000
_cell.angle_alpha   90.00
_cell.angle_beta   90.00
_cell.angle_gamma   90.00
#
_symmetry.space_group_name_H-M   'P 1'
#
loop_
_entity.id
_entity.type
_entity.pdbx_description
1 polymer ?
#
loop_
_entity_poly.entity_id
_entity_poly.type
_entity_poly.pdbx_seq_one_letter_code
_entity_poly.pdbx_strand_id
1 'polypeptide(L)'
;MRLSEAWEKYQLDKKIEGYSPLTLKAYCFQYTLLLKHFGDISIKDFTTDALKSYLINSGDHLKPASMGHRVRCIRSLFKWIHDEGHLAYNPAAKLKEPKIGKRIPKFLTDLEIEHLREACESSLENVLFEFFYSTGCRIGELVKLNREDINFSDGL
;
A
#
# COMPACT_ATOMS: atom_id res chain seq x y z
N MET A 1 6.80 10.80 -24.72
CA MET A 1 6.44 9.66 -23.86
C MET A 1 5.06 9.92 -23.32
N ARG A 2 4.15 8.97 -23.51
CA ARG A 2 2.80 9.03 -22.96
C ARG A 2 2.76 8.52 -21.52
N LEU A 3 1.68 8.81 -20.81
CA LEU A 3 1.51 8.34 -19.43
C LEU A 3 1.53 6.80 -19.34
N SER A 4 0.91 6.11 -20.29
CA SER A 4 0.90 4.64 -20.36
C SER A 4 2.30 4.04 -20.51
N GLU A 5 3.07 4.56 -21.46
CA GLU A 5 4.47 4.16 -21.68
C GLU A 5 5.35 4.41 -20.44
N ALA A 6 5.15 5.55 -19.76
CA ALA A 6 5.87 5.87 -18.54
C ALA A 6 5.53 4.89 -17.41
N TRP A 7 4.26 4.48 -17.31
CA TRP A 7 3.81 3.51 -16.33
C TRP A 7 4.41 2.12 -16.55
N GLU A 8 4.46 1.63 -17.79
CA GLU A 8 5.05 0.33 -18.11
C GLU A 8 6.52 0.25 -17.70
N LYS A 9 7.30 1.28 -18.04
CA LYS A 9 8.71 1.38 -17.62
C LYS A 9 8.86 1.48 -16.11
N TYR A 10 8.06 2.33 -15.47
CA TYR A 10 8.03 2.43 -14.00
C TYR A 10 7.76 1.08 -13.32
N GLN A 11 6.83 0.28 -13.85
CA GLN A 11 6.52 -1.03 -13.27
C GLN A 11 7.69 -2.01 -13.36
N LEU A 12 8.44 -1.99 -14.47
CA LEU A 12 9.61 -2.84 -14.65
C LEU A 12 10.69 -2.49 -13.62
N ASP A 13 10.99 -1.21 -13.46
CA ASP A 13 12.02 -0.74 -12.52
C ASP A 13 11.63 -1.05 -11.07
N LYS A 14 10.36 -0.81 -10.69
CA LYS A 14 9.90 -1.14 -9.33
C LYS A 14 9.91 -2.64 -9.05
N LYS A 15 9.74 -3.47 -10.07
CA LYS A 15 9.90 -4.93 -9.93
C LYS A 15 11.36 -5.31 -9.70
N ILE A 16 12.31 -4.64 -10.36
CA ILE A 16 13.76 -4.82 -10.14
C ILE A 16 14.16 -4.35 -8.74
N GLU A 17 13.59 -3.24 -8.25
CA GLU A 17 13.78 -2.74 -6.88
C GLU A 17 13.17 -3.65 -5.78
N GLY A 18 12.51 -4.76 -6.14
CA GLY A 18 11.99 -5.73 -5.19
C GLY A 18 10.62 -5.37 -4.59
N TYR A 19 9.83 -4.51 -5.23
CA TYR A 19 8.49 -4.21 -4.75
C TYR A 19 7.61 -5.47 -4.78
N SER A 20 6.85 -5.70 -3.70
CA SER A 20 5.93 -6.84 -3.65
C SER A 20 4.83 -6.74 -4.71
N PRO A 21 4.29 -7.87 -5.21
CA PRO A 21 3.18 -7.86 -6.16
C PRO A 21 1.95 -7.11 -5.66
N LEU A 22 1.67 -7.16 -4.36
CA LEU A 22 0.56 -6.43 -3.73
C LEU A 22 0.80 -4.91 -3.78
N THR A 23 2.03 -4.48 -3.56
CA THR A 23 2.41 -3.06 -3.68
C THR A 23 2.20 -2.58 -5.12
N LEU A 24 2.69 -3.33 -6.12
CA LEU A 24 2.52 -2.98 -7.52
C LEU A 24 1.05 -2.96 -7.94
N LYS A 25 0.22 -3.89 -7.42
CA LYS A 25 -1.23 -3.89 -7.65
C LYS A 25 -1.90 -2.64 -7.08
N ALA A 26 -1.52 -2.22 -5.87
CA ALA A 26 -2.05 -1.00 -5.26
C ALA A 26 -1.65 0.27 -6.05
N TYR A 27 -0.42 0.32 -6.56
CA TYR A 27 0.05 1.44 -7.39
C TYR A 27 -0.64 1.43 -8.76
N CYS A 28 -0.81 0.25 -9.37
CA CYS A 28 -1.54 0.07 -10.63
C CYS A 28 -2.95 0.63 -10.53
N PHE A 29 -3.65 0.32 -9.43
CA PHE A 29 -4.98 0.89 -9.19
C PHE A 29 -4.97 2.43 -9.16
N GLN A 30 -3.98 3.06 -8.51
CA GLN A 30 -3.89 4.54 -8.51
C GLN A 30 -3.56 5.09 -9.89
N TYR A 31 -2.67 4.43 -10.64
CA TYR A 31 -2.37 4.79 -12.03
C TYR A 31 -3.62 4.69 -12.92
N THR A 32 -4.39 3.62 -12.83
CA THR A 32 -5.62 3.46 -13.63
C THR A 32 -6.61 4.59 -13.36
N LEU A 33 -6.73 5.04 -12.10
CA LEU A 33 -7.57 6.19 -11.76
C LEU A 33 -7.04 7.51 -12.32
N LEU A 34 -5.72 7.68 -12.36
CA LEU A 34 -5.07 8.84 -12.96
C LEU A 34 -5.30 8.86 -14.48
N LEU A 35 -5.08 7.72 -15.14
CA LEU A 35 -5.31 7.51 -16.57
C LEU A 35 -6.79 7.74 -16.94
N LYS A 36 -7.73 7.26 -16.12
CA LYS A 36 -9.17 7.49 -16.34
C LYS A 36 -9.54 8.97 -16.30
N HIS A 37 -8.86 9.78 -15.49
CA HIS A 37 -9.18 11.19 -15.33
C HIS A 37 -8.55 12.05 -16.44
N PHE A 38 -7.26 11.84 -16.73
CA PHE A 38 -6.51 12.66 -17.67
C PHE A 38 -6.48 12.10 -19.10
N GLY A 39 -6.77 10.81 -19.27
CA GLY A 39 -6.48 10.08 -20.49
C GLY A 39 -4.99 9.75 -20.64
N ASP A 40 -4.65 9.17 -21.78
CA ASP A 40 -3.26 8.83 -22.13
C ASP A 40 -2.55 10.02 -22.80
N ILE A 41 -2.36 11.09 -22.02
CA ILE A 41 -1.71 12.32 -22.46
C ILE A 41 -0.19 12.26 -22.34
N SER A 42 0.50 13.25 -22.90
CA SER A 42 1.94 13.38 -22.72
C SER A 42 2.27 13.67 -21.26
N ILE A 43 3.34 13.03 -20.75
CA ILE A 43 3.83 13.30 -19.38
C ILE A 43 4.21 14.78 -19.16
N LYS A 44 4.49 15.52 -20.24
CA LYS A 44 4.86 16.95 -20.20
C LYS A 44 3.68 17.89 -19.97
N ASP A 45 2.45 17.41 -20.21
CA ASP A 45 1.23 18.22 -20.09
C ASP A 45 0.72 18.26 -18.63
N PHE A 46 1.31 17.45 -17.74
CA PHE A 46 0.98 17.44 -16.33
C PHE A 46 1.55 18.66 -15.61
N THR A 47 0.64 19.46 -15.05
CA THR A 47 0.99 20.59 -14.19
C THR A 47 0.67 20.27 -12.73
N THR A 48 1.36 20.95 -11.80
CA THR A 48 1.08 20.81 -10.37
C THR A 48 -0.38 21.15 -10.05
N ASP A 49 -0.96 22.15 -10.70
CA ASP A 49 -2.34 22.56 -10.43
C ASP A 49 -3.37 21.58 -11.00
N ALA A 50 -3.11 20.98 -12.17
CA ALA A 50 -3.93 19.89 -12.68
C ALA A 50 -3.95 18.70 -11.70
N LEU A 51 -2.79 18.31 -11.17
CA LEU A 51 -2.69 17.23 -10.18
C LEU A 51 -3.41 17.56 -8.86
N LYS A 52 -3.35 18.81 -8.38
CA LYS A 52 -4.12 19.25 -7.20
C LYS A 52 -5.62 19.18 -7.46
N SER A 53 -6.09 19.70 -8.59
CA SER A 53 -7.50 19.66 -8.98
C SER A 53 -8.01 18.23 -9.06
N TYR A 54 -7.23 17.33 -9.65
CA TYR A 54 -7.55 15.90 -9.64
C TYR A 54 -7.67 15.32 -8.23
N LEU A 55 -6.72 15.62 -7.34
CA LEU A 55 -6.75 15.12 -5.96
C LEU A 55 -7.97 15.62 -5.20
N ILE A 56 -8.37 16.87 -5.38
CA ILE A 56 -9.60 17.42 -4.78
C ILE A 56 -10.82 16.68 -5.33
N ASN A 57 -11.01 16.68 -6.65
CA ASN A 57 -12.20 16.11 -7.30
C ASN A 57 -12.36 14.61 -7.07
N SER A 58 -11.25 13.86 -7.07
CA SER A 58 -11.27 12.40 -6.89
C SER A 58 -11.30 11.99 -5.41
N GLY A 59 -11.31 12.97 -4.51
CA GLY A 59 -10.92 12.83 -3.13
C GLY A 59 -11.98 13.10 -2.07
N ASP A 60 -13.08 13.74 -2.44
CA ASP A 60 -14.12 14.21 -1.51
C ASP A 60 -14.70 13.09 -0.63
N HIS A 61 -14.75 11.86 -1.14
CA HIS A 61 -15.27 10.69 -0.43
C HIS A 61 -14.18 9.84 0.26
N LEU A 62 -12.89 10.22 0.14
CA LEU A 62 -11.78 9.43 0.66
C LEU A 62 -11.43 9.82 2.09
N LYS A 63 -11.19 8.81 2.92
CA LYS A 63 -10.55 9.02 4.22
C LYS A 63 -9.13 9.62 4.00
N PRO A 64 -8.63 10.45 4.94
CA PRO A 64 -7.31 11.08 4.84
C PRO A 64 -6.16 10.10 4.53
N ALA A 65 -6.20 8.89 5.08
CA ALA A 65 -5.21 7.85 4.82
C ALA A 65 -5.23 7.35 3.36
N SER A 66 -6.41 7.15 2.78
CA SER A 66 -6.58 6.73 1.38
C SER A 66 -6.13 7.81 0.41
N MET A 67 -6.47 9.07 0.71
CA MET A 67 -5.97 10.21 -0.03
C MET A 67 -4.43 10.31 0.06
N GLY A 68 -3.85 10.18 1.25
CA GLY A 68 -2.41 10.16 1.43
C GLY A 68 -1.73 9.06 0.60
N HIS A 69 -2.32 7.87 0.55
CA HIS A 69 -1.82 6.79 -0.32
C HIS A 69 -1.85 7.17 -1.81
N ARG A 70 -2.93 7.78 -2.30
CA ARG A 70 -3.01 8.26 -3.68
C ARG A 70 -1.91 9.30 -3.98
N VAL A 71 -1.72 10.27 -3.08
CA VAL A 71 -0.66 11.28 -3.21
C VAL A 71 0.72 10.63 -3.27
N ARG A 72 1.00 9.63 -2.42
CA ARG A 72 2.27 8.89 -2.44
C ARG A 72 2.52 8.17 -3.76
N CYS A 73 1.51 7.48 -4.31
CA CYS A 73 1.65 6.80 -5.60
C CYS A 73 1.94 7.79 -6.73
N ILE A 74 1.21 8.90 -6.81
CA ILE A 74 1.43 9.95 -7.82
C ILE A 74 2.84 10.55 -7.67
N ARG A 75 3.25 10.90 -6.46
CA ARG A 75 4.59 11.42 -6.18
C ARG A 75 5.68 10.44 -6.60
N SER A 76 5.51 9.15 -6.31
CA SER A 76 6.46 8.10 -6.67
C SER A 76 6.62 7.98 -8.19
N LEU A 77 5.50 7.95 -8.93
CA LEU A 77 5.52 7.87 -10.40
C LEU A 77 6.21 9.10 -11.01
N PHE A 78 5.78 10.31 -10.68
CA PHE A 78 6.36 11.53 -11.27
C PHE A 78 7.78 11.82 -10.77
N LYS A 79 8.16 11.32 -9.59
CA LYS A 79 9.56 11.32 -9.15
C LYS A 79 10.41 10.44 -10.05
N TRP A 80 9.99 9.21 -10.31
CA TRP A 80 10.71 8.33 -11.24
C TRP A 80 10.80 8.93 -12.65
N ILE A 81 9.70 9.46 -13.20
CA ILE A 81 9.69 10.11 -14.53
C ILE A 81 10.73 11.25 -14.60
N HIS A 82 10.83 12.04 -13.53
CA HIS A 82 11.81 13.12 -13.43
C HIS A 82 13.23 12.59 -13.29
N ASP A 83 13.45 11.61 -12.41
CA ASP A 83 14.78 11.05 -12.12
C ASP A 83 15.37 10.32 -13.35
N GLU A 84 14.53 9.72 -14.19
CA GLU A 84 14.89 9.16 -15.51
C GLU A 84 15.10 10.22 -16.62
N GLY A 85 15.02 11.51 -16.28
CA GLY A 85 15.26 12.62 -17.21
C GLY A 85 14.15 12.87 -18.23
N HIS A 86 12.96 12.26 -18.07
CA HIS A 86 11.84 12.47 -18.99
C HIS A 86 11.10 13.79 -18.75
N LEU A 87 11.23 14.37 -17.55
CA LEU A 87 10.75 15.69 -17.19
C LEU A 87 11.86 16.52 -16.56
N ALA A 88 11.96 17.80 -16.96
CA ALA A 88 12.91 18.75 -16.38
C ALA A 88 12.55 19.15 -14.93
N TYR A 89 11.28 19.02 -14.56
CA TYR A 89 10.80 19.29 -13.20
C TYR A 89 9.72 18.28 -12.82
N ASN A 90 9.63 17.92 -11.55
CA ASN A 90 8.59 17.02 -11.04
C ASN A 90 7.31 17.79 -10.67
N PRO A 91 6.19 17.68 -11.42
CA PRO A 91 4.95 18.39 -11.14
C PRO A 91 4.27 17.94 -9.84
N ALA A 92 4.59 16.73 -9.34
CA ALA A 92 4.04 16.17 -8.11
C ALA A 92 4.86 16.52 -6.86
N ALA A 93 6.04 17.13 -6.99
CA ALA A 93 6.98 17.33 -5.88
C ALA A 93 6.37 18.11 -4.70
N LYS A 94 5.47 19.06 -4.98
CA LYS A 94 4.82 19.93 -3.99
C LYS A 94 3.48 19.41 -3.49
N LEU A 95 3.05 18.21 -3.89
CA LEU A 95 1.79 17.64 -3.41
C LEU A 95 1.91 17.25 -1.94
N LYS A 96 0.98 17.75 -1.12
CA LYS A 96 0.93 17.51 0.32
C LYS A 96 -0.10 16.43 0.62
N GLU A 97 0.27 15.52 1.51
CA GLU A 97 -0.67 14.54 2.05
C GLU A 97 -1.61 15.24 3.06
N PRO A 98 -2.88 14.81 3.16
CA PRO A 98 -3.75 15.29 4.23
C PRO A 98 -3.15 14.98 5.59
N LYS A 99 -3.43 15.84 6.57
CA LYS A 99 -3.07 15.54 7.96
C LYS A 99 -3.84 14.31 8.42
N ILE A 100 -3.11 13.23 8.68
CA ILE A 100 -3.65 12.04 9.32
C ILE A 100 -3.55 12.26 10.82
N GLY A 101 -4.69 12.23 11.52
CA GLY A 101 -4.69 12.27 12.98
C GLY A 101 -3.90 11.08 13.56
N LYS A 102 -3.36 11.23 14.78
CA LYS A 102 -2.71 10.10 15.46
C LYS A 102 -3.75 8.99 15.65
N ARG A 103 -3.53 7.85 14.99
CA ARG A 103 -4.32 6.65 15.23
C ARG A 103 -3.88 6.09 16.57
N ILE A 104 -4.77 6.12 17.56
CA ILE A 104 -4.56 5.40 18.81
C ILE A 104 -4.63 3.91 18.46
N PRO A 105 -3.57 3.12 18.69
CA PRO A 105 -3.64 1.68 18.54
C PRO A 105 -4.76 1.16 19.45
N LYS A 106 -5.70 0.42 18.87
CA LYS A 106 -6.64 -0.36 19.67
C LYS A 106 -5.94 -1.65 20.02
N PHE A 107 -5.81 -1.92 21.32
CA PHE A 107 -5.34 -3.19 21.85
C PHE A 107 -6.50 -3.85 22.59
N LEU A 108 -6.45 -5.18 22.66
CA LEU A 108 -7.41 -5.94 23.43
C LEU A 108 -7.00 -5.90 24.90
N THR A 109 -7.96 -5.70 25.78
CA THR A 109 -7.79 -5.89 27.24
C THR A 109 -7.71 -7.38 27.56
N ASP A 110 -7.17 -7.72 28.73
CA ASP A 110 -7.08 -9.13 29.19
C ASP A 110 -8.45 -9.82 29.18
N LEU A 111 -9.51 -9.10 29.55
CA LEU A 111 -10.89 -9.62 29.50
C LEU A 111 -11.38 -9.86 28.07
N GLU A 112 -11.06 -8.97 27.12
CA GLU A 112 -11.41 -9.17 25.71
C GLU A 112 -10.65 -10.34 25.09
N ILE A 113 -9.40 -10.59 25.53
CA ILE A 113 -8.62 -11.77 25.12
C ILE A 113 -9.30 -13.05 25.61
N GLU A 114 -9.72 -13.10 26.88
CA GLU A 114 -10.43 -14.28 27.41
C GLU A 114 -11.77 -14.50 26.72
N HIS A 115 -12.56 -13.45 26.46
CA HIS A 115 -13.80 -13.61 25.70
C HIS A 115 -13.56 -14.13 24.27
N LEU A 116 -12.48 -13.71 23.60
CA LEU A 116 -12.12 -14.23 22.27
C LEU A 116 -11.70 -15.70 22.33
N ARG A 117 -10.97 -16.09 23.38
CA ARG A 117 -10.56 -17.47 23.65
C ARG A 117 -11.79 -18.36 23.85
N GLU A 118 -12.74 -17.95 24.70
CA GLU A 118 -13.98 -18.68 24.98
C GLU A 118 -14.92 -18.76 23.76
N ALA A 119 -14.87 -17.77 22.86
CA ALA A 119 -15.68 -17.73 21.65
C ALA A 119 -15.19 -18.65 20.52
N CYS A 120 -14.02 -19.31 20.67
CA CYS A 120 -13.51 -20.24 19.66
C CYS A 120 -14.32 -21.55 19.70
N GLU A 121 -15.04 -21.85 18.62
CA GLU A 121 -15.94 -23.02 18.54
C GLU A 121 -15.24 -24.30 18.10
N SER A 122 -14.12 -24.16 17.36
CA SER A 122 -13.34 -25.28 16.83
C SER A 122 -11.94 -25.39 17.40
N SER A 123 -11.36 -26.59 17.33
CA SER A 123 -9.95 -26.83 17.70
C SER A 123 -8.98 -26.01 16.85
N LEU A 124 -9.30 -25.79 15.57
CA LEU A 124 -8.49 -24.97 14.67
C LEU A 124 -8.51 -23.50 15.11
N GLU A 125 -9.68 -22.93 15.41
CA GLU A 125 -9.78 -21.54 15.90
C GLU A 125 -9.01 -21.33 17.19
N ASN A 126 -9.11 -22.27 18.13
CA ASN A 126 -8.35 -22.24 19.38
C ASN A 126 -6.83 -22.23 19.11
N VAL A 127 -6.33 -23.11 18.24
CA VAL A 127 -4.90 -23.16 17.88
C VAL A 127 -4.46 -21.88 17.18
N LEU A 128 -5.26 -21.35 16.24
CA LEU A 128 -4.95 -20.10 15.54
C LEU A 128 -4.88 -18.93 16.52
N PHE A 129 -5.86 -18.81 17.43
CA PHE A 129 -5.88 -17.78 18.45
C PHE A 129 -4.63 -17.84 19.34
N GLU A 130 -4.33 -19.02 19.90
CA GLU A 130 -3.18 -19.21 20.79
C GLU A 130 -1.86 -18.95 20.09
N PHE A 131 -1.74 -19.35 18.82
CA PHE A 131 -0.55 -19.09 18.03
C PHE A 131 -0.36 -17.60 17.79
N PHE A 132 -1.42 -16.87 17.39
CA PHE A 132 -1.34 -15.42 17.24
C PHE A 132 -1.00 -14.72 18.55
N TYR A 133 -1.63 -15.14 19.65
CA TYR A 133 -1.40 -14.55 20.97
C TYR A 133 0.02 -14.79 21.47
N SER A 134 0.55 -16.00 21.30
CA SER A 134 1.87 -16.38 21.81
C SER A 134 3.03 -15.86 20.96
N THR A 135 2.85 -15.79 19.64
CA THR A 135 3.95 -15.41 18.71
C THR A 135 3.92 -13.95 18.28
N GLY A 136 2.75 -13.30 18.33
CA GLY A 136 2.56 -11.96 17.78
C GLY A 136 2.77 -11.87 16.27
N CYS A 137 2.75 -13.00 15.54
CA CYS A 137 2.96 -13.02 14.09
C CYS A 137 1.82 -12.31 13.33
N ARG A 138 2.09 -11.90 12.10
CA ARG A 138 1.07 -11.36 11.20
C ARG A 138 0.30 -12.50 10.54
N ILE A 139 -0.97 -12.26 10.24
CA ILE A 139 -1.81 -13.23 9.50
C ILE A 139 -1.16 -13.74 8.20
N GLY A 140 -0.48 -12.85 7.47
CA GLY A 140 0.21 -13.22 6.24
C GLY A 140 1.48 -14.07 6.44
N GLU A 141 2.04 -14.09 7.65
CA GLU A 141 3.14 -14.98 8.05
C GLU A 141 2.56 -16.35 8.42
N LEU A 142 1.49 -16.39 9.25
CA LEU A 142 0.84 -17.65 9.64
C LEU A 142 0.31 -18.46 8.45
N VAL A 143 -0.35 -17.81 7.48
CA VAL A 143 -0.90 -18.47 6.29
C VAL A 143 0.19 -19.09 5.40
N LYS A 144 1.45 -18.66 5.55
CA LYS A 144 2.59 -19.19 4.78
C LYS A 144 3.42 -20.22 5.53
N LEU A 145 3.13 -20.45 6.82
CA LEU A 145 3.88 -21.35 7.67
C LEU A 145 3.65 -22.80 7.24
N ASN A 146 4.72 -23.54 7.02
CA ASN A 146 4.71 -24.98 6.73
C ASN A 146 5.46 -25.75 7.82
N ARG A 147 5.31 -27.08 7.81
CA ARG A 147 5.97 -27.93 8.82
C ARG A 147 7.48 -27.88 8.70
N GLU A 148 7.99 -27.67 7.50
CA GLU A 148 9.41 -27.57 7.17
C GLU A 148 10.07 -26.31 7.74
N ASP A 149 9.26 -25.29 8.09
CA ASP A 149 9.76 -24.07 8.74
C ASP A 149 10.07 -24.28 10.23
N ILE A 150 9.67 -25.43 10.79
CA ILE A 150 9.91 -25.80 12.19
C ILE A 150 11.09 -26.78 12.25
N ASN A 151 12.17 -26.37 12.92
CA ASN A 151 13.27 -27.28 13.21
C ASN A 151 12.89 -28.19 14.39
N PHE A 152 12.50 -29.42 14.08
CA PHE A 152 12.19 -30.45 15.09
C PHE A 152 13.43 -31.20 15.61
N SER A 153 14.60 -30.97 15.01
CA SER A 153 15.86 -31.67 15.32
C SER A 153 16.58 -31.07 16.53
N ASP A 154 16.47 -29.75 16.70
CA ASP A 154 16.93 -29.06 17.90
C ASP A 154 15.83 -29.10 18.95
N GLY A 155 15.77 -30.21 19.68
CA GLY A 155 14.87 -30.37 20.82
C GLY A 155 15.18 -29.35 21.92
N LEU A 156 14.12 -28.79 22.51
CA LEU A 156 14.14 -28.25 23.87
C LEU A 156 14.40 -29.37 24.88
#